data_AF-C8X9G8-F1
#
_entry.id   AF-C8X9G8-F1
#
_cell.length_a   1.000
_cell.length_b   1.000
_cell.length_c   1.000
_cell.angle_alpha   90.00
_cell.angle_beta   90.00
_cell.angle_gamma   90.00
#
_symmetry.space_group_name_H-M   'P 1'
#
loop_
_entity.id
_entity.type
_entity.pdbx_description
1 polymer ?
#
loop_
_entity_poly.entity_id
_entity_poly.type
_entity_poly.pdbx_seq_one_letter_code
_entity_poly.pdbx_strand_id
1 'polypeptide(L)'
;MGDDMTDPTPDSFRALARSSPWLWRTLRFTIEWERPPPGEPAAVRAWVSRPHGLRVEGLDGRLITAGWWPAPDAGMPAVTAGPIDRPDGLVARRPDDWSGPYRYDDPMFTNYRWVAMLHPFELADGVDRDDDGAQDGLWSPDRTPIEFIESPRAVDRAGRVEWEATVVTTPSYAARCSCCPLLNGDQAARTLAGEGWVRTDVGRPRAWRVRLDRETGIVSHLAESGGRSRSGGWSLRIEAVDEPMPRALFGPDTGGGTTSVVRIDLTP
;
A
#
# COMPACT_ATOMS: atom_id res chain seq x y z
N MET A 1 1.24 -7.01 32.40
CA MET A 1 2.58 -6.43 32.16
C MET A 1 2.38 -5.54 30.95
N GLY A 2 2.20 -4.24 31.20
CA GLY A 2 1.74 -3.29 30.19
C GLY A 2 2.83 -3.09 29.17
N ASP A 3 2.57 -3.51 27.93
CA ASP A 3 3.46 -3.22 26.82
C ASP A 3 3.12 -1.81 26.31
N ASP A 4 4.19 -1.06 26.13
CA ASP A 4 4.24 0.39 26.01
C ASP A 4 3.45 0.86 24.78
N MET A 5 2.25 1.41 24.98
CA MET A 5 1.60 2.27 23.97
C MET A 5 2.34 3.59 23.92
N THR A 6 3.62 3.58 23.55
CA THR A 6 4.34 4.82 23.28
C THR A 6 3.62 5.50 22.12
N ASP A 7 3.20 6.74 22.32
CA ASP A 7 2.54 7.49 21.26
C ASP A 7 3.48 7.60 20.04
N PRO A 8 3.00 7.26 18.83
CA PRO A 8 3.82 7.34 17.64
C PRO A 8 4.22 8.78 17.35
N THR A 9 5.46 8.94 16.90
CA THR A 9 5.94 10.21 16.36
C THR A 9 5.71 10.25 14.85
N PRO A 10 5.76 11.44 14.22
CA PRO A 10 5.82 11.55 12.76
C PRO A 10 6.91 10.68 12.11
N ASP A 11 8.07 10.58 12.75
CA ASP A 11 9.21 9.78 12.27
C ASP A 11 8.93 8.28 12.36
N SER A 12 8.44 7.80 13.50
CA SER A 12 8.09 6.38 13.65
C SER A 12 6.94 5.98 12.72
N PHE A 13 5.94 6.84 12.50
CA PHE A 13 4.85 6.60 11.55
C PHE A 13 5.37 6.36 10.12
N ARG A 14 6.31 7.21 9.65
CA ARG A 14 6.96 7.03 8.35
C ARG A 14 7.80 5.76 8.32
N ALA A 15 8.56 5.48 9.39
CA ALA A 15 9.34 4.25 9.50
C ALA A 15 8.45 3.00 9.44
N LEU A 16 7.29 3.00 10.10
CA LEU A 16 6.33 1.88 10.05
C LEU A 16 5.80 1.67 8.62
N ALA A 17 5.39 2.75 7.95
CA ALA A 17 4.92 2.68 6.56
C ALA A 17 6.01 2.12 5.61
N ARG A 18 7.26 2.51 5.83
CA ARG A 18 8.43 1.99 5.11
C ARG A 18 8.66 0.52 5.39
N SER A 19 8.43 0.07 6.62
CA SER A 19 8.80 -1.26 7.11
C SER A 19 7.90 -2.39 6.61
N SER A 20 6.68 -2.08 6.13
CA SER A 20 5.68 -3.09 5.79
C SER A 20 6.24 -4.32 5.03
N PRO A 21 7.07 -4.18 3.96
CA PRO A 21 7.64 -5.32 3.22
C PRO A 21 8.35 -6.38 4.04
N TRP A 22 8.86 -5.99 5.22
CA TRP A 22 9.69 -6.82 6.08
C TRP A 22 9.00 -7.26 7.37
N LEU A 23 7.83 -6.70 7.69
CA LEU A 23 7.10 -7.00 8.93
C LEU A 23 6.22 -8.25 8.84
N TRP A 24 5.87 -8.70 7.64
CA TRP A 24 4.97 -9.84 7.43
C TRP A 24 5.25 -10.56 6.11
N ARG A 25 4.89 -11.83 6.07
CA ARG A 25 4.98 -12.73 4.92
C ARG A 25 3.61 -13.18 4.41
N THR A 26 2.64 -13.40 5.29
CA THR A 26 1.27 -13.70 4.87
C THR A 26 0.26 -12.81 5.58
N LEU A 27 -0.82 -12.47 4.88
CA LEU A 27 -1.92 -11.71 5.43
C LEU A 27 -3.25 -12.25 4.94
N ARG A 28 -4.20 -12.39 5.86
CA ARG A 28 -5.61 -12.57 5.56
C ARG A 28 -6.39 -11.40 6.12
N PHE A 29 -7.20 -10.77 5.28
CA PHE A 29 -7.98 -9.60 5.68
C PHE A 29 -9.28 -9.49 4.90
N THR A 30 -10.22 -8.72 5.46
CA THR A 30 -11.40 -8.23 4.75
C THR A 30 -11.23 -6.74 4.49
N ILE A 31 -11.51 -6.27 3.28
CA ILE A 31 -11.51 -4.85 2.93
C ILE A 31 -12.89 -4.44 2.39
N GLU A 32 -13.34 -3.27 2.80
CA GLU A 32 -14.55 -2.61 2.32
C GLU A 32 -14.18 -1.22 1.77
N TRP A 33 -14.59 -0.95 0.53
CA TRP A 33 -14.38 0.35 -0.11
C TRP A 33 -15.59 1.23 0.09
N GLU A 34 -15.37 2.51 0.38
CA GLU A 34 -16.46 3.49 0.36
C GLU A 34 -17.09 3.61 -1.03
N ARG A 35 -16.27 3.44 -2.08
CA ARG A 35 -16.64 3.56 -3.49
C ARG A 35 -15.88 2.53 -4.33
N PRO A 36 -16.44 1.32 -4.51
CA PRO A 36 -15.79 0.31 -5.35
C PRO A 36 -15.77 0.74 -6.81
N PRO A 37 -14.77 0.29 -7.61
CA PRO A 37 -14.81 0.42 -9.05
C PRO A 37 -16.07 -0.22 -9.66
N PRO A 38 -16.58 0.29 -10.80
CA PRO A 38 -17.71 -0.33 -11.49
C PRO A 38 -17.44 -1.81 -11.81
N GLY A 39 -18.39 -2.68 -11.44
CA GLY A 39 -18.29 -4.13 -11.67
C GLY A 39 -17.51 -4.90 -10.60
N GLU A 40 -16.96 -4.23 -9.58
CA GLU A 40 -16.31 -4.86 -8.44
C GLU A 40 -17.20 -4.85 -7.19
N PRO A 41 -17.12 -5.88 -6.32
CA PRO A 41 -17.88 -5.89 -5.08
C PRO A 41 -17.41 -4.78 -4.11
N ALA A 42 -18.33 -4.27 -3.29
CA ALA A 42 -18.02 -3.25 -2.29
C ALA A 42 -17.08 -3.74 -1.17
N ALA A 43 -16.97 -5.05 -1.00
CA ALA A 43 -16.05 -5.66 -0.06
C ALA A 43 -15.58 -7.03 -0.55
N VAL A 44 -14.35 -7.39 -0.19
CA VAL A 44 -13.75 -8.70 -0.47
C VAL A 44 -12.98 -9.21 0.73
N ARG A 45 -12.79 -10.52 0.79
CA ARG A 45 -11.78 -11.16 1.62
C ARG A 45 -10.59 -11.54 0.76
N ALA A 46 -9.39 -11.28 1.26
CA ALA A 46 -8.16 -11.54 0.54
C ALA A 46 -7.15 -12.30 1.39
N TRP A 47 -6.32 -13.08 0.69
CA TRP A 47 -5.14 -13.75 1.19
C TRP A 47 -3.97 -13.31 0.34
N VAL A 48 -2.91 -12.87 1.00
CA VAL A 48 -1.66 -12.46 0.36
C VAL A 48 -0.53 -13.28 0.96
N SER A 49 0.32 -13.84 0.11
CA SER A 49 1.55 -14.52 0.50
C SER A 49 2.69 -13.89 -0.30
N ARG A 50 3.55 -13.14 0.38
CA ARG A 50 4.68 -12.50 -0.27
C ARG A 50 5.69 -13.56 -0.76
N PRO A 51 6.31 -13.32 -1.92
CA PRO A 51 6.15 -12.12 -2.75
C PRO A 51 5.01 -12.17 -3.79
N HIS A 52 4.28 -13.28 -3.97
CA HIS A 52 3.57 -13.54 -5.24
C HIS A 52 2.18 -14.18 -5.14
N GLY A 53 1.81 -14.76 -3.99
CA GLY A 53 0.54 -15.44 -3.81
C GLY A 53 -0.57 -14.44 -3.53
N LEU A 54 -1.64 -14.47 -4.33
CA LEU A 54 -2.85 -13.69 -4.09
C LEU A 54 -4.08 -14.56 -4.31
N ARG A 55 -5.03 -14.44 -3.39
CA ARG A 55 -6.39 -14.96 -3.53
C ARG A 55 -7.35 -13.88 -3.07
N VAL A 56 -8.42 -13.67 -3.82
CA VAL A 56 -9.48 -12.74 -3.48
C VAL A 56 -10.83 -13.41 -3.72
N GLU A 57 -11.69 -13.32 -2.72
CA GLU A 57 -13.06 -13.82 -2.74
C GLU A 57 -14.04 -12.70 -2.42
N GLY A 58 -15.23 -12.74 -3.02
CA GLY A 58 -16.37 -12.00 -2.50
C GLY A 58 -16.74 -12.49 -1.09
N LEU A 59 -17.47 -11.68 -0.33
CA LEU A 59 -17.93 -12.08 1.01
C LEU A 59 -18.97 -13.22 0.98
N ASP A 60 -19.52 -13.53 -0.20
CA ASP A 60 -20.34 -14.70 -0.49
C ASP A 60 -19.52 -15.99 -0.71
N GLY A 61 -18.19 -15.91 -0.62
CA GLY A 61 -17.26 -17.02 -0.86
C GLY A 61 -16.99 -17.27 -2.34
N ARG A 62 -17.50 -16.44 -3.25
CA ARG A 62 -17.22 -16.59 -4.68
C ARG A 62 -15.79 -16.17 -4.96
N LEU A 63 -15.01 -17.05 -5.58
CA LEU A 63 -13.67 -16.75 -6.04
C LEU A 63 -13.69 -15.66 -7.12
N ILE A 64 -12.91 -14.60 -6.91
CA ILE A 64 -12.71 -13.52 -7.89
C ILE A 64 -11.40 -13.77 -8.63
N THR A 65 -10.30 -13.97 -7.87
CA THR A 65 -9.02 -14.33 -8.45
C THR A 65 -8.17 -15.17 -7.50
N ALA A 66 -7.35 -16.06 -8.05
CA ALA A 66 -6.28 -16.75 -7.34
C ALA A 66 -5.11 -17.03 -8.29
N GLY A 67 -3.88 -16.95 -7.79
CA GLY A 67 -2.69 -17.28 -8.57
C GLY A 67 -1.36 -17.03 -7.86
N TRP A 68 -0.30 -17.28 -8.61
CA TRP A 68 1.05 -16.84 -8.31
C TRP A 68 1.50 -15.88 -9.42
N TRP A 69 1.67 -14.60 -9.08
CA TRP A 69 2.05 -13.58 -10.03
C TRP A 69 3.57 -13.55 -10.20
N PRO A 70 4.08 -13.30 -11.41
CA PRO A 70 5.52 -13.15 -11.62
C PRO A 70 6.06 -12.02 -10.75
N ALA A 71 7.29 -12.20 -10.27
CA ALA A 71 7.99 -11.15 -9.56
C ALA A 71 8.15 -9.92 -10.44
N PRO A 72 7.87 -8.71 -9.93
CA PRO A 72 8.16 -7.48 -10.66
C PRO A 72 9.67 -7.33 -10.95
N ASP A 73 10.53 -8.08 -10.24
CA ASP A 73 11.97 -8.11 -10.42
C ASP A 73 12.50 -9.36 -11.16
N ALA A 74 11.63 -10.09 -11.88
CA ALA A 74 12.05 -11.21 -12.71
C ALA A 74 13.11 -10.76 -13.74
N GLY A 75 14.33 -11.32 -13.64
CA GLY A 75 15.47 -10.96 -14.48
C GLY A 75 16.35 -9.81 -13.93
N MET A 76 16.01 -9.25 -12.77
CA MET A 76 16.83 -8.25 -12.09
C MET A 76 17.94 -8.90 -11.24
N PRO A 77 19.09 -8.23 -11.04
CA PRO A 77 20.15 -8.72 -10.15
C PRO A 77 19.60 -8.98 -8.73
N ALA A 78 20.02 -10.06 -8.07
CA ALA A 78 19.57 -10.38 -6.72
C ALA A 78 19.84 -9.20 -5.76
N VAL A 79 18.87 -8.85 -4.91
CA VAL A 79 19.13 -7.92 -3.80
C VAL A 79 20.11 -8.61 -2.87
N THR A 80 21.27 -8.00 -2.63
CA THR A 80 22.28 -8.55 -1.73
C THR A 80 22.33 -7.83 -0.38
N ALA A 81 21.72 -6.64 -0.30
CA ALA A 81 21.63 -5.85 0.92
C ALA A 81 20.20 -5.83 1.48
N GLY A 82 20.06 -6.06 2.80
CA GLY A 82 18.80 -5.84 3.51
C GLY A 82 18.50 -4.35 3.72
N PRO A 83 17.31 -4.00 4.25
CA PRO A 83 17.05 -2.64 4.69
C PRO A 83 18.03 -2.24 5.80
N ILE A 84 18.16 -0.93 6.02
CA ILE A 84 18.86 -0.41 7.19
C ILE A 84 17.82 -0.22 8.30
N ASP A 85 18.01 -0.96 9.37
CA ASP A 85 17.12 -0.96 10.52
C ASP A 85 17.48 0.17 11.51
N ARG A 86 16.46 0.64 12.19
CA ARG A 86 16.54 1.54 13.35
C ARG A 86 16.72 0.73 14.63
N PRO A 87 17.12 1.39 15.74
CA PRO A 87 17.16 0.74 17.05
C PRO A 87 15.81 0.16 17.52
N ASP A 88 14.68 0.70 17.02
CA ASP A 88 13.32 0.24 17.34
C ASP A 88 12.85 -0.93 16.45
N GLY A 89 13.70 -1.43 15.56
CA GLY A 89 13.40 -2.54 14.64
C GLY A 89 12.60 -2.15 13.39
N LEU A 90 12.23 -0.87 13.23
CA LEU A 90 11.64 -0.36 12.00
C LEU A 90 12.74 0.05 11.00
N VAL A 91 12.38 0.15 9.74
CA VAL A 91 13.31 0.50 8.66
C VAL A 91 13.60 2.00 8.65
N ALA A 92 14.87 2.35 8.80
CA ALA A 92 15.37 3.72 8.60
C ALA A 92 15.42 4.06 7.12
N ARG A 93 15.99 3.15 6.32
CA ARG A 93 16.23 3.34 4.89
C ARG A 93 16.12 2.02 4.15
N ARG A 94 15.52 2.05 2.96
CA ARG A 94 15.38 0.88 2.09
C ARG A 94 16.75 0.57 1.42
N PRO A 95 16.99 -0.64 0.91
CA PRO A 95 18.25 -0.98 0.23
C PRO A 95 18.60 0.02 -0.89
N ASP A 96 19.89 0.32 -1.07
CA ASP A 96 20.37 1.35 -2.03
C ASP A 96 20.45 0.88 -3.49
N ASP A 97 20.47 -0.44 -3.73
CA ASP A 97 20.40 -1.06 -5.07
C ASP A 97 18.99 -0.98 -5.69
N TRP A 98 18.22 0.01 -5.24
CA TRP A 98 16.84 0.29 -5.58
C TRP A 98 16.70 0.89 -6.98
N SER A 99 16.70 0.06 -8.02
CA SER A 99 16.43 0.50 -9.39
C SER A 99 14.94 0.79 -9.67
N GLY A 100 14.07 0.87 -8.65
CA GLY A 100 12.67 1.30 -8.80
C GLY A 100 11.76 0.83 -7.66
N PRO A 101 10.71 1.61 -7.30
CA PRO A 101 9.82 1.37 -6.14
C PRO A 101 9.09 0.03 -6.12
N TYR A 102 9.09 -0.69 -7.24
CA TYR A 102 8.20 -1.81 -7.52
C TYR A 102 8.78 -3.17 -7.12
N ARG A 103 10.06 -3.26 -6.74
CA ARG A 103 10.74 -4.55 -6.50
C ARG A 103 10.10 -5.40 -5.40
N TYR A 104 9.59 -4.75 -4.36
CA TYR A 104 8.91 -5.39 -3.24
C TYR A 104 7.40 -5.16 -3.31
N ASP A 105 6.87 -4.95 -4.51
CA ASP A 105 5.44 -4.81 -4.66
C ASP A 105 4.73 -6.14 -4.40
N ASP A 106 3.69 -6.01 -3.58
CA ASP A 106 2.76 -7.07 -3.31
C ASP A 106 1.97 -7.46 -4.56
N PRO A 107 1.50 -8.72 -4.64
CA PRO A 107 0.68 -9.14 -5.77
C PRO A 107 -0.59 -8.27 -5.84
N MET A 108 -0.81 -7.74 -7.04
CA MET A 108 -1.80 -6.69 -7.28
C MET A 108 -3.20 -7.26 -7.49
N PHE A 109 -4.16 -6.80 -6.70
CA PHE A 109 -5.57 -6.86 -7.04
C PHE A 109 -6.00 -5.52 -7.66
N THR A 110 -6.52 -5.58 -8.89
CA THR A 110 -7.12 -4.49 -9.68
C THR A 110 -6.21 -3.32 -10.09
N ASN A 111 -5.50 -2.67 -9.17
CA ASN A 111 -4.64 -1.52 -9.48
C ASN A 111 -3.56 -1.24 -8.42
N TYR A 112 -2.63 -0.32 -8.69
CA TYR A 112 -1.51 0.00 -7.79
C TYR A 112 -1.91 0.64 -6.45
N ARG A 113 -3.15 1.10 -6.29
CA ARG A 113 -3.64 1.60 -5.00
C ARG A 113 -3.75 0.48 -3.97
N TRP A 114 -4.08 -0.75 -4.42
CA TRP A 114 -4.01 -1.96 -3.62
C TRP A 114 -2.58 -2.23 -3.12
N VAL A 115 -1.61 -2.12 -4.02
CA VAL A 115 -0.20 -2.33 -3.69
C VAL A 115 0.29 -1.24 -2.74
N ALA A 116 -0.17 0.00 -2.91
CA ALA A 116 0.15 1.10 -2.02
C ALA A 116 -0.50 1.01 -0.64
N MET A 117 -1.64 0.33 -0.52
CA MET A 117 -2.19 -0.02 0.78
C MET A 117 -1.30 -1.04 1.52
N LEU A 118 -0.86 -2.10 0.83
CA LEU A 118 -0.05 -3.16 1.43
C LEU A 118 1.39 -2.72 1.69
N HIS A 119 1.94 -1.86 0.86
CA HIS A 119 3.31 -1.34 0.96
C HIS A 119 3.29 0.18 0.80
N PRO A 120 2.97 0.92 1.88
CA PRO A 120 2.68 2.35 1.84
C PRO A 120 3.91 3.25 1.93
N PHE A 121 4.99 2.91 1.22
CA PHE A 121 6.21 3.73 1.23
C PHE A 121 5.97 5.16 0.72
N GLU A 122 4.89 5.41 -0.03
CA GLU A 122 4.48 6.75 -0.46
C GLU A 122 4.20 7.72 0.71
N LEU A 123 3.95 7.18 1.91
CA LEU A 123 3.82 7.97 3.15
C LEU A 123 5.17 8.24 3.82
N ALA A 124 6.20 7.50 3.45
CA ALA A 124 7.49 7.49 4.13
C ALA A 124 8.57 8.25 3.36
N ASP A 125 8.65 8.00 2.05
CA ASP A 125 9.76 8.45 1.19
C ASP A 125 9.21 9.33 0.06
N GLY A 126 9.79 10.52 -0.10
CA GLY A 126 9.44 11.45 -1.18
C GLY A 126 10.47 11.43 -2.30
N VAL A 127 10.24 12.24 -3.33
CA VAL A 127 11.19 12.42 -4.44
C VAL A 127 11.58 13.89 -4.58
N ASP A 128 12.70 14.11 -5.26
CA ASP A 128 12.98 15.39 -5.89
C ASP A 128 12.18 15.56 -7.19
N ARG A 129 11.87 16.82 -7.47
CA ARG A 129 11.10 17.27 -8.61
C ARG A 129 11.89 18.37 -9.29
N ASP A 130 12.01 18.31 -10.61
CA ASP A 130 12.58 19.39 -11.39
C ASP A 130 11.60 20.58 -11.49
N ASP A 131 12.04 21.66 -12.16
CA ASP A 131 11.25 22.88 -12.34
C ASP A 131 9.94 22.65 -13.11
N ASP A 132 9.88 21.62 -13.95
CA ASP A 132 8.70 21.23 -14.72
C ASP A 132 7.76 20.32 -13.90
N GLY A 133 8.15 19.97 -12.67
CA GLY A 133 7.41 19.10 -11.76
C GLY A 133 7.47 17.62 -12.16
N ALA A 134 8.36 17.27 -13.10
CA ALA A 134 8.68 15.89 -13.40
C ALA A 134 9.57 15.31 -12.29
N GLN A 135 9.46 14.00 -12.10
CA GLN A 135 10.34 13.30 -11.16
C GLN A 135 11.71 13.15 -11.79
N ASP A 136 12.74 13.76 -11.19
CA ASP A 136 14.13 13.66 -11.61
C ASP A 136 15.01 12.92 -10.57
N GLY A 137 14.50 12.72 -9.35
CA GLY A 137 15.19 12.03 -8.26
C GLY A 137 14.67 10.61 -7.93
N LEU A 138 15.46 9.91 -7.11
CA LEU A 138 15.05 8.64 -6.48
C LEU A 138 14.18 8.91 -5.24
N TRP A 139 13.36 7.92 -4.86
CA TRP A 139 12.65 7.96 -3.58
C TRP A 139 13.65 7.97 -2.43
N SER A 140 13.49 8.91 -1.50
CA SER A 140 14.41 9.13 -0.38
C SER A 140 13.66 9.37 0.93
N PRO A 141 14.12 8.80 2.05
CA PRO A 141 13.61 9.11 3.38
C PRO A 141 13.93 10.56 3.81
N ASP A 142 14.87 11.24 3.14
CA ASP A 142 15.23 12.63 3.42
C ASP A 142 14.23 13.63 2.82
N ARG A 143 13.35 13.15 1.92
CA ARG A 143 12.25 13.94 1.36
C ARG A 143 10.98 13.59 2.11
N THR A 144 10.24 14.62 2.50
CA THR A 144 9.02 14.48 3.30
C THR A 144 7.80 14.50 2.38
N PRO A 145 7.21 13.35 1.98
CA PRO A 145 6.10 13.31 1.02
C PRO A 145 4.77 13.76 1.64
N ILE A 146 4.67 13.70 2.98
CA ILE A 146 3.46 14.06 3.72
C ILE A 146 3.78 14.96 4.91
N GLU A 147 2.87 15.87 5.19
CA GLU A 147 2.84 16.68 6.41
C GLU A 147 1.69 16.24 7.31
N PHE A 148 1.93 16.23 8.61
CA PHE A 148 0.96 15.87 9.63
C PHE A 148 0.20 17.13 10.06
N ILE A 149 -1.12 17.16 9.82
CA ILE A 149 -2.01 18.19 10.39
C ILE A 149 -2.16 17.96 11.90
N GLU A 150 -2.25 16.69 12.28
CA GLU A 150 -2.30 16.22 13.65
C GLU A 150 -1.18 15.21 13.86
N SER A 151 -0.51 15.28 15.01
CA SER A 151 0.51 14.27 15.35
C SER A 151 -0.11 12.88 15.38
N PRO A 152 0.62 11.84 14.94
CA PRO A 152 0.16 10.47 15.03
C PRO A 152 -0.21 10.10 16.46
N ARG A 153 -1.20 9.21 16.61
CA ARG A 153 -1.57 8.64 17.90
C ARG A 153 -1.88 7.17 17.79
N ALA A 154 -1.63 6.42 18.86
CA ALA A 154 -2.02 5.03 18.95
C ALA A 154 -3.54 4.93 19.20
N VAL A 155 -4.21 4.00 18.53
CA VAL A 155 -5.62 3.67 18.73
C VAL A 155 -5.79 2.15 18.77
N ASP A 156 -6.67 1.64 19.65
CA ASP A 156 -7.10 0.23 19.60
C ASP A 156 -8.33 0.11 18.70
N ARG A 157 -8.27 -0.79 17.73
CA ARG A 157 -9.39 -1.17 16.88
C ARG A 157 -9.47 -2.68 16.76
N ALA A 158 -10.57 -3.24 17.29
CA ALA A 158 -10.84 -4.68 17.26
C ALA A 158 -9.69 -5.53 17.84
N GLY A 159 -9.04 -5.03 18.91
CA GLY A 159 -7.95 -5.74 19.59
C GLY A 159 -6.60 -5.63 18.85
N ARG A 160 -6.47 -4.69 17.91
CA ARG A 160 -5.22 -4.38 17.23
C ARG A 160 -4.85 -2.92 17.45
N VAL A 161 -3.58 -2.67 17.70
CA VAL A 161 -3.05 -1.30 17.81
C VAL A 161 -2.78 -0.77 16.41
N GLU A 162 -3.39 0.35 16.09
CA GLU A 162 -3.16 1.10 14.87
C GLU A 162 -2.58 2.48 15.21
N TRP A 163 -1.80 3.04 14.29
CA TRP A 163 -1.34 4.42 14.37
C TRP A 163 -2.16 5.27 13.41
N GLU A 164 -2.93 6.21 13.96
CA GLU A 164 -3.78 7.12 13.19
C GLU A 164 -3.10 8.48 13.03
N ALA A 165 -3.16 9.03 11.83
CA ALA A 165 -2.72 10.38 11.52
C ALA A 165 -3.66 11.07 10.51
N THR A 166 -3.72 12.40 10.59
CA THR A 166 -4.34 13.23 9.55
C THR A 166 -3.24 13.94 8.77
N VAL A 167 -3.16 13.69 7.45
CA VAL A 167 -2.01 14.10 6.62
C VAL A 167 -2.44 14.87 5.37
N VAL A 168 -1.53 15.71 4.86
CA VAL A 168 -1.61 16.33 3.52
C VAL A 168 -0.39 15.93 2.69
N THR A 169 -0.50 16.02 1.37
CA THR A 169 0.62 15.77 0.46
C THR A 169 1.48 17.01 0.29
N THR A 170 2.80 16.84 0.29
CA THR A 170 3.76 17.91 -0.02
C THR A 170 4.14 17.87 -1.50
N PRO A 171 4.88 18.86 -2.03
CA PRO A 171 5.47 18.78 -3.36
C PRO A 171 6.39 17.57 -3.59
N SER A 172 6.93 16.94 -2.55
CA SER A 172 7.76 15.73 -2.67
C SER A 172 6.93 14.44 -2.74
N TYR A 173 5.61 14.49 -2.59
CA TYR A 173 4.75 13.30 -2.73
C TYR A 173 4.81 12.76 -4.16
N ALA A 174 5.34 11.55 -4.31
CA ALA A 174 5.26 10.76 -5.55
C ALA A 174 4.52 9.46 -5.31
N ALA A 175 3.48 9.27 -6.10
CA ALA A 175 2.70 8.04 -6.09
C ALA A 175 3.45 6.92 -6.82
N ARG A 176 3.25 5.67 -6.38
CA ARG A 176 3.72 4.48 -7.08
C ARG A 176 3.14 4.41 -8.50
N CYS A 177 1.83 4.71 -8.65
CA CYS A 177 1.21 5.03 -9.94
C CYS A 177 0.50 6.37 -9.84
N SER A 178 0.86 7.32 -10.71
CA SER A 178 0.15 8.58 -10.91
C SER A 178 -1.35 8.35 -11.17
N CYS A 179 -1.70 7.26 -11.86
CA CYS A 179 -3.04 6.82 -12.24
C CYS A 179 -3.91 6.33 -11.07
N CYS A 180 -3.30 5.70 -10.06
CA CYS A 180 -3.95 5.03 -8.93
C CYS A 180 -3.15 5.24 -7.63
N PRO A 181 -2.97 6.51 -7.20
CA PRO A 181 -2.15 6.87 -6.03
C PRO A 181 -2.82 6.42 -4.74
N LEU A 182 -2.02 6.25 -3.68
CA LEU A 182 -2.55 6.10 -2.32
C LEU A 182 -3.35 7.34 -1.90
N LEU A 183 -2.75 8.53 -2.08
CA LEU A 183 -3.33 9.83 -1.76
C LEU A 183 -3.72 10.53 -3.06
N ASN A 184 -4.96 10.34 -3.49
CA ASN A 184 -5.47 10.86 -4.76
C ASN A 184 -5.82 12.37 -4.70
N GLY A 185 -4.81 13.21 -4.52
CA GLY A 185 -4.93 14.67 -4.42
C GLY A 185 -4.31 15.44 -5.59
N ASP A 186 -4.06 16.73 -5.34
CA ASP A 186 -3.51 17.64 -6.35
C ASP A 186 -2.11 17.24 -6.82
N GLN A 187 -1.24 16.73 -5.94
CA GLN A 187 0.12 16.31 -6.31
C GLN A 187 0.10 15.14 -7.30
N ALA A 188 -0.67 14.08 -7.00
CA ALA A 188 -0.83 12.96 -7.93
C ALA A 188 -1.45 13.38 -9.27
N ALA A 189 -2.39 14.33 -9.24
CA ALA A 189 -3.02 14.82 -10.46
C ALA A 189 -2.05 15.67 -11.32
N ARG A 190 -1.14 16.42 -10.70
CA ARG A 190 -0.07 17.14 -11.40
C ARG A 190 0.89 16.17 -12.08
N THR A 191 1.35 15.14 -11.38
CA THR A 191 2.21 14.09 -11.96
C THR A 191 1.53 13.43 -13.17
N LEU A 192 0.25 13.03 -13.01
CA LEU A 192 -0.51 12.44 -14.10
C LEU A 192 -0.66 13.37 -15.31
N ALA A 193 -0.85 14.68 -15.08
CA ALA A 193 -0.91 15.68 -16.15
C ALA A 193 0.44 15.87 -16.86
N GLY A 194 1.55 15.83 -16.13
CA GLY A 194 2.90 15.85 -16.69
C GLY A 194 3.18 14.64 -17.58
N GLU A 195 2.54 13.51 -17.32
CA GLU A 195 2.58 12.30 -18.17
C GLU A 195 1.63 12.37 -19.38
N GLY A 196 0.95 13.49 -19.60
CA GLY A 196 0.01 13.69 -20.71
C GLY A 196 -1.41 13.18 -20.46
N TRP A 197 -1.73 12.77 -19.23
CA TRP A 197 -3.05 12.24 -18.87
C TRP A 197 -3.85 13.24 -18.03
N VAL A 198 -5.15 13.39 -18.33
CA VAL A 198 -6.01 14.34 -17.59
C VAL A 198 -6.94 13.60 -16.64
N ARG A 199 -6.89 13.95 -15.37
CA ARG A 199 -7.90 13.55 -14.38
C ARG A 199 -9.15 14.42 -14.51
N THR A 200 -10.29 13.79 -14.78
CA THR A 200 -11.60 14.46 -14.86
C THR A 200 -12.32 14.56 -13.50
N ASP A 201 -11.60 14.30 -12.40
CA ASP A 201 -12.15 14.27 -11.05
C ASP A 201 -12.38 15.70 -10.53
N VAL A 202 -13.64 16.08 -10.28
CA VAL A 202 -14.03 17.46 -9.91
C VAL A 202 -13.89 17.80 -8.42
N GLY A 203 -13.49 16.86 -7.57
CA GLY A 203 -13.42 17.07 -6.12
C GLY A 203 -12.16 16.52 -5.47
N ARG A 204 -10.95 16.92 -5.86
CA ARG A 204 -9.72 16.34 -5.26
C ARG A 204 -9.66 16.54 -3.74
N PRO A 205 -9.54 15.46 -2.92
CA PRO A 205 -9.28 15.57 -1.49
C PRO A 205 -8.02 16.37 -1.21
N ARG A 206 -8.04 17.07 -0.07
CA ARG A 206 -6.93 17.93 0.38
C ARG A 206 -6.18 17.34 1.57
N ALA A 207 -6.85 16.50 2.36
CA ALA A 207 -6.28 15.82 3.50
C ALA A 207 -6.88 14.42 3.65
N TRP A 208 -6.12 13.53 4.29
CA TRP A 208 -6.50 12.14 4.51
C TRP A 208 -6.30 11.77 5.97
N ARG A 209 -7.29 11.08 6.53
CA ARG A 209 -7.07 10.29 7.76
C ARG A 209 -6.55 8.93 7.32
N VAL A 210 -5.36 8.58 7.78
CA VAL A 210 -4.67 7.33 7.49
C VAL A 210 -4.52 6.56 8.79
N ARG A 211 -4.73 5.24 8.75
CA ARG A 211 -4.29 4.34 9.83
C ARG A 211 -3.34 3.30 9.30
N LEU A 212 -2.27 3.08 10.04
CA LEU A 212 -1.35 1.97 9.85
C LEU A 212 -1.56 0.94 10.95
N ASP A 213 -1.71 -0.33 10.60
CA ASP A 213 -1.65 -1.40 11.61
C ASP A 213 -0.22 -1.51 12.15
N ARG A 214 -0.03 -1.48 13.47
CA ARG A 214 1.31 -1.43 14.09
C ARG A 214 2.15 -2.67 13.79
N GLU A 215 1.52 -3.83 13.71
CA GLU A 215 2.21 -5.11 13.50
C GLU A 215 2.70 -5.24 12.06
N THR A 216 1.91 -4.79 11.09
CA THR A 216 2.15 -5.08 9.66
C THR A 216 2.60 -3.86 8.85
N GLY A 217 2.35 -2.64 9.34
CA GLY A 217 2.63 -1.39 8.66
C GLY A 217 1.76 -1.09 7.44
N ILE A 218 0.73 -1.90 7.15
CA ILE A 218 -0.19 -1.67 6.03
C ILE A 218 -1.20 -0.55 6.37
N VAL A 219 -1.77 0.08 5.34
CA VAL A 219 -2.85 1.06 5.52
C VAL A 219 -4.19 0.34 5.77
N SER A 220 -4.57 0.21 7.03
CA SER A 220 -5.84 -0.44 7.41
C SER A 220 -7.05 0.46 7.21
N HIS A 221 -6.87 1.79 7.19
CA HIS A 221 -7.96 2.72 6.96
C HIS A 221 -7.48 3.96 6.21
N LEU A 222 -8.30 4.43 5.30
CA LEU A 222 -8.12 5.70 4.61
C LEU A 222 -9.47 6.41 4.48
N ALA A 223 -9.54 7.66 4.89
CA ALA A 223 -10.70 8.52 4.67
C ALA A 223 -10.29 9.87 4.09
N GLU A 224 -11.08 10.36 3.14
CA GLU A 224 -10.82 11.59 2.39
C GLU A 224 -11.54 12.80 3.02
N SER A 225 -10.89 13.96 3.02
CA SER A 225 -11.48 15.22 3.48
C SER A 225 -11.08 16.41 2.60
N GLY A 226 -11.89 17.47 2.62
CA GLY A 226 -11.69 18.65 1.77
C GLY A 226 -11.95 18.41 0.27
N GLY A 227 -12.52 17.25 -0.06
CA GLY A 227 -12.83 16.77 -1.41
C GLY A 227 -13.13 15.27 -1.37
N ARG A 228 -13.49 14.70 -2.52
CA ARG A 228 -13.75 13.28 -2.77
C ARG A 228 -13.15 12.86 -4.12
N SER A 229 -12.20 11.91 -4.09
CA SER A 229 -11.64 11.31 -5.32
C SER A 229 -12.65 10.36 -5.97
N ARG A 230 -12.35 9.71 -7.11
CA ARG A 230 -13.25 8.67 -7.62
C ARG A 230 -13.24 7.37 -6.81
N SER A 231 -12.10 7.03 -6.20
CA SER A 231 -11.90 5.75 -5.52
C SER A 231 -12.24 5.78 -4.02
N GLY A 232 -12.45 6.96 -3.43
CA GLY A 232 -12.87 7.10 -2.03
C GLY A 232 -11.90 6.51 -1.02
N GLY A 233 -12.36 6.32 0.21
CA GLY A 233 -11.63 5.64 1.27
C GLY A 233 -11.86 4.13 1.30
N TRP A 234 -11.30 3.50 2.33
CA TRP A 234 -11.61 2.11 2.69
C TRP A 234 -11.42 1.86 4.18
N SER A 235 -11.98 0.75 4.64
CA SER A 235 -11.65 0.14 5.93
C SER A 235 -11.28 -1.32 5.72
N LEU A 236 -10.20 -1.74 6.35
CA LEU A 236 -9.65 -3.10 6.28
C LEU A 236 -9.57 -3.67 7.69
N ARG A 237 -10.02 -4.91 7.84
CA ARG A 237 -9.87 -5.70 9.06
C ARG A 237 -8.91 -6.84 8.80
N ILE A 238 -7.75 -6.81 9.45
CA ILE A 238 -6.81 -7.92 9.48
C ILE A 238 -7.39 -9.05 10.32
N GLU A 239 -7.36 -10.26 9.76
CA GLU A 239 -7.91 -11.46 10.39
C GLU A 239 -6.82 -12.45 10.80
N ALA A 240 -5.68 -12.44 10.10
CA ALA A 240 -4.48 -13.16 10.47
C ALA A 240 -3.24 -12.54 9.83
N VAL A 241 -2.13 -12.60 10.57
CA VAL A 241 -0.77 -12.23 10.14
C VAL A 241 0.09 -13.48 10.27
N ASP A 242 0.89 -13.75 9.25
CA ASP A 242 1.83 -14.88 9.20
C ASP A 242 1.21 -16.25 9.51
N GLU A 243 -0.09 -16.41 9.22
CA GLU A 243 -0.72 -17.71 9.23
C GLU A 243 -0.11 -18.58 8.11
N PRO A 244 0.20 -19.87 8.38
CA PRO A 244 0.66 -20.77 7.34
C PRO A 244 -0.37 -20.88 6.21
N MET A 245 0.00 -20.47 5.00
CA MET A 245 -0.85 -20.55 3.81
C MET A 245 -0.28 -21.56 2.82
N PRO A 246 -0.91 -22.73 2.62
CA PRO A 246 -0.42 -23.72 1.67
C PRO A 246 -0.49 -23.16 0.25
N ARG A 247 0.49 -23.51 -0.59
CA ARG A 247 0.61 -23.01 -1.97
C ARG A 247 -0.65 -23.22 -2.81
N ALA A 248 -1.36 -24.32 -2.59
CA ALA A 248 -2.62 -24.67 -3.25
C ALA A 248 -3.78 -23.70 -2.97
N LEU A 249 -3.72 -22.91 -1.89
CA LEU A 249 -4.72 -21.87 -1.58
C LEU A 249 -4.82 -20.84 -2.70
N PHE A 250 -3.68 -20.55 -3.33
CA PHE A 250 -3.54 -19.55 -4.40
C PHE A 250 -3.71 -20.15 -5.79
N GLY A 251 -4.25 -21.37 -5.93
CA GLY A 251 -4.46 -22.03 -7.21
C GLY A 251 -3.46 -23.16 -7.49
N PRO A 252 -3.59 -23.85 -8.64
CA PRO A 252 -2.77 -25.01 -8.96
C PRO A 252 -1.29 -24.63 -9.07
N ASP A 253 -0.44 -25.43 -8.41
CA ASP A 253 1.01 -25.31 -8.53
C ASP A 253 1.47 -25.87 -9.88
N THR A 254 1.62 -25.01 -10.88
CA THR A 254 2.06 -25.41 -12.22
C THR A 254 3.59 -25.56 -12.35
N GLY A 255 4.30 -25.78 -11.24
CA GLY A 255 5.71 -26.20 -11.28
C GLY A 255 6.68 -25.14 -11.82
N GLY A 256 6.53 -23.89 -11.39
CA GLY A 256 7.48 -22.82 -11.68
C GLY A 256 7.18 -21.98 -12.92
N GLY A 257 6.07 -22.22 -13.62
CA GLY A 257 5.54 -21.31 -14.64
C GLY A 257 4.75 -20.16 -14.00
N THR A 258 5.25 -18.93 -14.07
CA THR A 258 4.64 -17.69 -13.54
C THR A 258 3.39 -17.24 -14.32
N THR A 259 2.59 -18.15 -14.86
CA THR A 259 1.51 -17.82 -15.81
C THR A 259 0.27 -18.66 -15.53
N SER A 260 -0.16 -18.74 -14.27
CA SER A 260 -1.42 -19.38 -13.92
C SER A 260 -2.22 -18.42 -13.03
N VAL A 261 -2.86 -17.47 -13.68
CA VAL A 261 -3.83 -16.57 -13.05
C VAL A 261 -5.22 -17.09 -13.41
N VAL A 262 -5.99 -17.51 -12.40
CA VAL A 262 -7.43 -17.71 -12.58
C VAL A 262 -8.09 -16.38 -12.27
N ARG A 263 -8.64 -15.73 -13.30
CA ARG A 263 -9.67 -14.69 -13.13
C ARG A 263 -10.99 -15.31 -13.52
N ILE A 264 -11.97 -15.22 -12.61
CA ILE A 264 -13.34 -15.54 -12.97
C ILE A 264 -13.97 -14.21 -13.36
N ASP A 265 -14.35 -14.09 -14.63
CA ASP A 265 -15.07 -12.91 -15.10
C ASP A 265 -16.32 -12.73 -14.22
N LEU A 266 -16.42 -11.55 -13.59
CA LEU A 266 -17.63 -11.13 -12.92
C LEU A 266 -18.60 -10.70 -14.03
N THR A 267 -19.27 -11.66 -14.68
CA THR A 267 -20.37 -11.32 -15.59
C THR A 267 -21.46 -10.63 -14.78
N PRO A 268 -21.99 -9.47 -15.24
CA PRO A 268 -22.99 -8.69 -14.51
C PRO A 268 -24.29 -9.44 -14.26
#